data_AF-A0A3D1IMQ4-F1
#
_entry.id   AF-A0A3D1IMQ4-F1
#
_cell.length_a   1.000
_cell.length_b   1.000
_cell.length_c   1.000
_cell.angle_alpha   90.00
_cell.angle_beta   90.00
_cell.angle_gamma   90.00
#
_symmetry.space_group_name_H-M   'P 1'
#
loop_
_entity.id
_entity.type
_entity.pdbx_description
1 polymer ?
#
loop_
_entity_poly.entity_id
_entity_poly.type
_entity_poly.pdbx_seq_one_letter_code
_entity_poly.pdbx_strand_id
1 'polypeptide(L)'
;MLGGQKDVTKMTQSADLPVLEIVANAIEPPPAWAVIEPQLMATMEDTALFAADRYGRPDGTPHNMQDVDDAYEAHSYRGMLYSLGAGDDMLDLANRQWNATRTDRWD
;
A
#
# COMPACT_ATOMS: atom_id res chain seq x y z
N MET A 1 22.60 24.32 -50.98
CA MET A 1 22.09 24.05 -49.62
C MET A 1 21.67 22.59 -49.57
N LEU A 2 22.51 21.75 -48.96
CA LEU A 2 22.26 20.33 -48.72
C LEU A 2 21.72 20.19 -47.29
N GLY A 3 20.65 19.42 -47.11
CA GLY A 3 20.12 19.11 -45.79
C GLY A 3 18.75 18.46 -45.88
N GLY A 4 18.75 17.15 -46.07
CA GLY A 4 17.56 16.34 -46.29
C GLY A 4 16.57 16.41 -45.13
N GLN A 5 15.28 16.30 -45.49
CA GLN A 5 14.20 15.98 -44.55
C GLN A 5 14.60 14.71 -43.78
N LYS A 6 14.70 14.84 -42.46
CA LYS A 6 14.77 13.68 -41.58
C LYS A 6 13.38 13.06 -41.56
N ASP A 7 13.25 11.90 -42.18
CA ASP A 7 12.11 11.00 -41.94
C ASP A 7 12.10 10.63 -40.45
N VAL A 8 11.19 11.24 -39.67
CA VAL A 8 10.98 10.92 -38.25
C VAL A 8 10.07 9.69 -38.09
N THR A 9 9.81 8.95 -39.17
CA THR A 9 8.95 7.77 -39.16
C THR A 9 9.80 6.52 -38.96
N LYS A 10 10.18 6.23 -37.71
CA LYS A 10 10.51 4.89 -37.20
C LYS A 10 10.95 5.00 -35.74
N MET A 11 10.03 4.85 -34.80
CA MET A 11 10.24 4.18 -33.49
C MET A 11 8.91 4.10 -32.73
N THR A 12 7.92 3.42 -33.29
CA THR A 12 6.79 2.87 -32.52
C THR A 12 6.38 1.55 -33.16
N GLN A 13 7.33 0.61 -33.25
CA GLN A 13 6.93 -0.78 -33.27
C GLN A 13 6.64 -1.12 -31.81
N SER A 14 5.39 -0.93 -31.39
CA SER A 14 4.88 -1.62 -30.21
C SER A 14 5.12 -3.09 -30.49
N ALA A 15 6.08 -3.69 -29.81
CA ALA A 15 6.22 -5.14 -29.85
C ALA A 15 4.90 -5.69 -29.33
N ASP A 16 4.14 -6.39 -30.18
CA ASP A 16 3.07 -7.28 -29.76
C ASP A 16 3.74 -8.38 -28.94
N LEU A 17 3.97 -8.10 -27.66
CA LEU A 17 4.37 -9.12 -26.71
C LEU A 17 3.16 -10.05 -26.55
N PRO A 18 3.34 -11.37 -26.71
CA PRO A 18 2.25 -12.30 -26.52
C PRO A 18 1.70 -12.11 -25.12
N VAL A 19 0.38 -11.90 -25.02
CA VAL A 19 -0.32 -11.85 -23.74
C VAL A 19 -0.14 -13.23 -23.10
N LEU A 20 0.53 -13.28 -21.94
CA LEU A 20 0.66 -14.49 -21.17
C LEU A 20 -0.74 -14.88 -20.66
N GLU A 21 -1.31 -15.92 -21.25
CA GLU A 21 -2.56 -16.50 -20.77
C GLU A 21 -2.25 -17.52 -19.66
N ILE A 22 -2.68 -17.20 -18.44
CA ILE A 22 -2.60 -18.12 -17.30
C ILE A 22 -3.97 -18.78 -17.16
N VAL A 23 -4.03 -20.07 -17.48
CA VAL A 23 -5.25 -20.88 -17.39
C VAL A 23 -5.11 -21.88 -16.26
N ALA A 24 -6.13 -21.98 -15.40
CA ALA A 24 -6.18 -23.02 -14.38
C ALA A 24 -6.26 -24.41 -15.05
N ASN A 25 -5.46 -25.36 -14.57
CA ASN A 25 -5.40 -26.72 -15.13
C ASN A 25 -6.14 -27.76 -14.27
N ALA A 26 -6.37 -27.47 -12.98
CA ALA A 26 -7.03 -28.35 -12.04
C ALA A 26 -7.64 -27.55 -10.88
N ILE A 27 -8.65 -28.14 -10.22
CA ILE A 27 -9.15 -27.69 -8.92
C ILE A 27 -8.40 -28.50 -7.86
N GLU A 28 -7.65 -27.81 -7.01
CA GLU A 28 -6.90 -28.41 -5.91
C GLU A 28 -7.35 -27.76 -4.59
N PRO A 29 -7.23 -28.45 -3.44
CA PRO A 29 -7.42 -27.81 -2.15
C PRO A 29 -6.42 -26.66 -1.98
N PRO A 30 -6.80 -25.60 -1.24
CA PRO A 30 -5.89 -24.48 -1.01
C PRO A 30 -4.63 -24.99 -0.30
N PRO A 31 -3.44 -24.48 -0.67
CA PRO A 31 -2.21 -24.83 0.02
C PRO A 31 -2.27 -24.40 1.49
N ALA A 32 -1.54 -25.08 2.35
CA ALA A 32 -1.59 -24.85 3.80
C ALA A 32 -1.36 -23.38 4.21
N TRP A 33 -0.49 -22.66 3.49
CA TRP A 33 -0.25 -21.24 3.76
C TRP A 33 -1.50 -20.37 3.53
N ALA A 34 -2.27 -20.65 2.47
CA ALA A 34 -3.47 -19.89 2.13
C ALA A 34 -4.60 -20.10 3.15
N VAL A 35 -4.59 -21.25 3.83
CA VAL A 35 -5.52 -21.53 4.93
C VAL A 35 -5.17 -20.72 6.19
N ILE A 36 -3.88 -20.44 6.43
CA ILE A 36 -3.40 -19.74 7.63
C ILE A 36 -3.36 -18.22 7.43
N GLU A 37 -3.17 -17.75 6.20
CA GLU A 37 -3.07 -16.33 5.85
C GLU A 37 -4.20 -15.45 6.42
N PRO A 38 -5.49 -15.85 6.40
CA PRO A 38 -6.56 -15.05 7.02
C PRO A 38 -6.38 -14.85 8.53
N GLN A 39 -5.83 -15.84 9.24
CA GLN A 39 -5.57 -15.75 10.68
C GLN A 39 -4.40 -14.80 10.97
N LEU A 40 -3.37 -14.82 10.12
CA LEU A 40 -2.26 -13.88 10.18
C LEU A 40 -2.76 -12.46 9.94
N MET A 41 -3.56 -12.25 8.89
CA MET A 41 -4.12 -10.95 8.55
C MET A 41 -4.99 -10.38 9.68
N ALA A 42 -5.88 -11.20 10.26
CA ALA A 42 -6.69 -10.79 11.41
C ALA A 42 -5.81 -10.39 12.62
N THR A 43 -4.77 -11.18 12.90
CA THR A 43 -3.83 -10.87 13.99
C THR A 43 -3.07 -9.56 13.75
N MET A 44 -2.65 -9.32 12.50
CA MET A 44 -1.99 -8.08 12.12
C MET A 44 -2.91 -6.87 12.25
N GLU A 45 -4.19 -7.01 11.87
CA GLU A 45 -5.21 -5.96 12.00
C GLU A 45 -5.45 -5.59 13.47
N ASP A 46 -5.72 -6.58 14.33
CA ASP A 46 -5.89 -6.36 15.77
C ASP A 46 -4.67 -5.66 16.38
N THR A 47 -3.47 -6.13 16.01
CA THR A 47 -2.22 -5.56 16.52
C THR A 47 -2.00 -4.13 16.00
N ALA A 48 -2.39 -3.85 14.76
CA ALA A 48 -2.28 -2.53 14.16
C ALA A 48 -3.19 -1.49 14.84
N LEU A 49 -4.42 -1.90 15.19
CA LEU A 49 -5.36 -1.09 15.97
C LEU A 49 -4.84 -0.84 17.38
N PHE A 50 -4.41 -1.90 18.07
CA PHE A 50 -3.83 -1.78 19.41
C PHE A 50 -2.60 -0.87 19.42
N ALA A 51 -1.70 -1.01 18.44
CA ALA A 51 -0.52 -0.17 18.32
C ALA A 51 -0.89 1.30 18.09
N ALA A 52 -1.92 1.56 17.26
CA ALA A 52 -2.37 2.93 17.02
C ALA A 52 -2.98 3.58 18.26
N ASP A 53 -3.74 2.83 19.07
CA ASP A 53 -4.27 3.31 20.35
C ASP A 53 -3.16 3.55 21.39
N ARG A 54 -2.16 2.66 21.41
CA ARG A 54 -1.06 2.68 22.40
C ARG A 54 0.01 3.74 22.12
N TYR A 55 0.27 4.01 20.85
CA TYR A 55 1.42 4.82 20.38
C TYR A 55 1.03 6.03 19.53
N GLY A 56 -0.26 6.23 19.26
CA GLY A 56 -0.79 7.39 18.56
C GLY A 56 -1.65 8.26 19.47
N ARG A 57 -1.88 9.50 19.05
CA ARG A 57 -2.92 10.35 19.66
C ARG A 57 -4.29 10.05 19.04
N PRO A 58 -5.40 10.32 19.77
CA PRO A 58 -6.75 10.05 19.27
C PRO A 58 -7.09 10.73 17.94
N ASP A 59 -6.47 11.89 17.65
CA ASP A 59 -6.66 12.63 16.41
C ASP A 59 -5.83 12.10 15.22
N GLY A 60 -5.01 11.06 15.45
CA GLY A 60 -4.13 10.45 14.45
C GLY A 60 -2.73 11.02 14.41
N THR A 61 -2.40 12.07 15.21
CA THR A 61 -1.04 12.60 15.26
C THR A 61 -0.07 11.62 15.95
N PRO A 62 1.17 11.43 15.45
CA PRO A 62 2.16 10.59 16.10
C PRO A 62 2.56 11.11 17.48
N HIS A 63 2.96 10.20 18.36
CA HIS A 63 3.92 10.56 19.41
C HIS A 63 5.30 10.78 18.78
N ASN A 64 6.20 11.47 19.50
CA ASN A 64 7.58 11.71 19.07
C ASN A 64 7.76 12.30 17.66
N MET A 65 6.92 13.23 17.22
CA MET A 65 7.06 13.86 15.90
C MET A 65 8.42 14.53 15.63
N GLN A 66 9.19 14.84 16.68
CA GLN A 66 10.56 15.32 16.56
C GLN A 66 11.55 14.25 16.07
N ASP A 67 11.15 12.98 16.11
CA ASP A 67 11.91 11.83 15.61
C ASP A 67 11.16 11.24 14.41
N VAL A 68 11.68 11.52 13.22
CA VAL A 68 10.94 11.39 11.96
C VAL A 68 10.76 9.92 11.56
N ASP A 69 11.71 9.05 11.90
CA ASP A 69 11.60 7.61 11.66
C ASP A 69 10.58 6.95 12.59
N ASP A 70 10.56 7.27 13.89
CA ASP A 70 9.52 6.83 14.84
C ASP A 70 8.11 7.17 14.30
N ALA A 71 7.92 8.41 13.83
CA ALA A 71 6.65 8.88 13.28
C ALA A 71 6.30 8.17 11.96
N TYR A 72 7.28 7.87 11.12
CA TYR A 72 7.06 7.10 9.89
C TYR A 72 6.71 5.64 10.21
N GLU A 73 7.48 4.96 11.05
CA GLU A 73 7.35 3.53 11.36
C GLU A 73 6.03 3.22 12.07
N ALA A 74 5.61 4.08 13.00
CA ALA A 74 4.37 3.86 13.76
C ALA A 74 3.10 3.95 12.90
N HIS A 75 3.14 4.70 11.79
CA HIS A 75 1.97 5.06 10.99
C HIS A 75 1.98 4.48 9.57
N SER A 76 3.14 4.10 9.07
CA SER A 76 3.27 3.53 7.72
C SER A 76 2.59 2.16 7.62
N TYR A 77 2.23 1.81 6.39
CA TYR A 77 1.65 0.52 6.00
C TYR A 77 0.19 0.25 6.39
N ARG A 78 -0.51 1.12 7.12
CA ARG A 78 -1.95 0.91 7.41
C ARG A 78 -2.81 0.83 6.13
N GLY A 79 -2.59 1.75 5.19
CA GLY A 79 -3.28 1.71 3.89
C GLY A 79 -2.86 0.52 3.01
N MET A 80 -1.62 0.03 3.16
CA MET A 80 -1.16 -1.19 2.48
C MET A 80 -1.89 -2.42 3.04
N LEU A 81 -2.02 -2.50 4.36
CA LEU A 81 -2.73 -3.58 5.03
C LEU A 81 -4.19 -3.66 4.58
N TYR A 82 -4.87 -2.51 4.45
CA TYR A 82 -6.21 -2.43 3.83
C TYR A 82 -6.21 -2.93 2.38
N SER A 83 -5.23 -2.55 1.57
CA SER A 83 -5.12 -2.99 0.16
C SER A 83 -4.91 -4.50 0.01
N LEU A 84 -4.39 -5.17 1.05
CA LEU A 84 -4.24 -6.62 1.13
C LEU A 84 -5.48 -7.35 1.66
N GLY A 85 -6.55 -6.62 2.01
CA GLY A 85 -7.83 -7.19 2.42
C GLY A 85 -8.16 -7.09 3.91
N ALA A 86 -7.47 -6.24 4.66
CA ALA A 86 -7.90 -5.91 6.03
C ALA A 86 -9.19 -5.06 6.04
N GLY A 87 -9.86 -4.99 7.20
CA GLY A 87 -11.14 -4.32 7.36
C GLY A 87 -11.11 -2.81 7.14
N ASP A 88 -12.30 -2.22 6.98
CA ASP A 88 -12.49 -0.77 6.75
C ASP A 88 -11.92 0.10 7.88
N ASP A 89 -11.84 -0.43 9.11
CA ASP A 89 -11.21 0.25 10.24
C ASP A 89 -9.74 0.59 9.96
N MET A 90 -9.03 -0.22 9.16
CA MET A 90 -7.67 0.08 8.71
C MET A 90 -7.61 1.25 7.74
N LEU A 91 -8.58 1.36 6.83
CA LEU A 91 -8.69 2.50 5.92
C LEU A 91 -9.00 3.78 6.69
N ASP A 92 -9.92 3.72 7.64
CA ASP A 92 -10.28 4.85 8.49
C ASP A 92 -9.09 5.31 9.33
N LEU A 93 -8.34 4.37 9.92
CA LEU A 93 -7.12 4.66 10.65
C LEU A 93 -6.05 5.31 9.75
N ALA A 94 -5.81 4.73 8.58
CA ALA A 94 -4.84 5.25 7.62
C ALA A 94 -5.19 6.70 7.20
N ASN A 95 -6.46 6.95 6.88
CA ASN A 95 -6.94 8.28 6.52
C ASN A 95 -6.81 9.27 7.67
N ARG A 96 -7.16 8.87 8.90
CA ARG A 96 -7.03 9.73 10.09
C ARG A 96 -5.58 10.16 10.31
N GLN A 97 -4.64 9.21 10.26
CA GLN A 97 -3.21 9.47 10.46
C GLN A 97 -2.62 10.31 9.32
N TRP A 98 -2.97 10.01 8.06
CA TRP A 98 -2.59 10.83 6.91
C TRP A 98 -3.10 12.27 7.05
N ASN A 99 -4.35 12.43 7.47
CA ASN A 99 -4.97 13.73 7.63
C ASN A 99 -4.34 14.54 8.77
N ALA A 100 -3.93 13.88 9.85
CA ALA A 100 -3.27 14.51 10.98
C ALA A 100 -1.92 15.14 10.57
N THR A 101 -1.12 14.42 9.77
CA THR A 101 0.21 14.88 9.31
C THR A 101 0.13 16.00 8.28
N ARG A 102 -0.99 16.15 7.55
CA ARG A 102 -1.14 17.21 6.54
C ARG A 102 -1.82 18.49 7.05
N THR A 103 -2.31 18.53 8.29
CA THR A 103 -2.96 19.75 8.81
C THR A 103 -1.94 20.86 8.97
N ASP A 104 -2.37 22.10 8.74
CA ASP A 104 -1.64 23.36 8.85
C ASP A 104 -1.32 23.80 10.29
N ARG A 105 -1.44 22.90 11.28
CA ARG A 105 -1.15 23.15 12.71
C ARG A 105 0.35 23.23 13.02
N TRP A 106 1.12 23.83 12.12
CA TRP A 106 2.58 23.95 12.18
C TRP A 106 3.04 25.33 12.64
N ASP A 107 2.21 26.02 13.43
CA ASP A 107 2.52 27.24 14.17
C ASP A 107 3.23 26.98 15.51
#